data_AF-A0A535QI38-F1
#
_entry.id   AF-A0A535QI38-F1
#
_cell.length_a   1.000
_cell.length_b   1.000
_cell.length_c   1.000
_cell.angle_alpha   90.00
_cell.angle_beta   90.00
_cell.angle_gamma   90.00
#
_symmetry.space_group_name_H-M   'P 1'
#
loop_
_entity.id
_entity.type
_entity.pdbx_description
1 polymer ?
#
loop_
_entity_poly.entity_id
_entity_poly.type
_entity_poly.pdbx_seq_one_letter_code
_entity_poly.pdbx_strand_id
1 'polypeptide(L)'
;MPTPASIDDLLTSLYGATRAPLVARRLRDLMRRHFPEDQADRRRHDALPLTERDAMLITYADQVREPGIAPLHTLASFLRAHAAGAITGLHVLPFFPSSSDDG
;
A
#
# COMPACT_ATOMS: atom_id res chain seq x y z
N MET A 1 6.23 12.22 -22.08
CA MET A 1 5.26 11.86 -21.02
C MET A 1 4.68 13.15 -20.46
N PRO A 2 3.37 13.27 -20.22
CA PRO A 2 2.85 14.44 -19.53
C PRO A 2 3.50 14.54 -18.16
N THR A 3 3.92 15.73 -17.76
CA THR A 3 4.40 16.00 -16.40
C THR A 3 3.28 15.59 -15.44
N PRO A 4 3.54 14.78 -14.40
CA PRO A 4 2.51 14.48 -13.43
C PRO A 4 2.01 15.80 -12.84
N ALA A 5 0.68 15.99 -12.86
CA ALA A 5 0.06 17.17 -12.26
C ALA A 5 0.54 17.31 -10.82
N SER A 6 0.93 18.52 -10.43
CA SER A 6 1.34 18.74 -9.05
C SER A 6 0.18 18.47 -8.11
N ILE A 7 0.48 18.16 -6.85
CA ILE A 7 -0.57 17.95 -5.84
C ILE A 7 -1.48 19.18 -5.71
N ASP A 8 -0.93 20.37 -5.89
CA ASP A 8 -1.70 21.63 -5.85
C ASP A 8 -2.59 21.80 -7.08
N ASP A 9 -2.17 21.34 -8.26
CA ASP A 9 -3.00 21.33 -9.47
C ASP A 9 -4.19 20.38 -9.31
N LEU A 10 -3.96 19.18 -8.76
CA LEU A 10 -5.02 18.20 -8.49
C LEU A 10 -6.02 18.74 -7.48
N LEU A 11 -5.54 19.36 -6.40
CA LEU A 11 -6.41 19.96 -5.39
C LEU A 11 -7.22 21.13 -5.96
N THR A 12 -6.62 21.94 -6.83
CA THR A 12 -7.32 23.01 -7.55
C THR A 12 -8.40 22.44 -8.47
N SER A 13 -8.11 21.35 -9.19
CA SER A 13 -9.08 20.68 -10.06
C SER A 13 -10.27 20.09 -9.29
N LEU A 14 -10.04 19.51 -8.10
CA LEU A 14 -11.09 18.82 -7.34
C LEU A 14 -11.90 19.75 -6.43
N TYR A 15 -11.25 20.75 -5.83
CA TYR A 15 -11.86 21.60 -4.80
C TYR A 15 -12.02 23.06 -5.23
N GLY A 16 -11.51 23.44 -6.41
CA GLY A 16 -11.49 24.80 -6.91
C GLY A 16 -10.39 25.66 -6.28
N ALA A 17 -9.99 26.71 -7.00
CA ALA A 17 -8.89 27.59 -6.62
C ALA A 17 -9.08 28.26 -5.23
N THR A 18 -10.32 28.50 -4.82
CA THR A 18 -10.63 29.13 -3.53
C THR A 18 -10.37 28.19 -2.34
N ARG A 19 -10.67 26.89 -2.46
CA ARG A 19 -10.57 25.94 -1.34
C ARG A 19 -9.28 25.14 -1.35
N ALA A 20 -8.63 25.00 -2.50
CA ALA A 20 -7.41 24.22 -2.66
C ALA A 20 -6.30 24.59 -1.65
N PRO A 21 -6.01 25.88 -1.35
CA PRO A 21 -4.95 26.22 -0.39
C PRO A 21 -5.20 25.69 1.03
N LEU A 22 -6.47 25.72 1.48
CA LEU A 22 -6.85 25.21 2.80
C LEU A 22 -6.73 23.69 2.86
N VAL A 23 -7.18 22.99 1.81
CA VAL A 23 -7.07 21.53 1.72
C VAL A 23 -5.61 21.10 1.65
N ALA A 24 -4.78 21.78 0.84
CA ALA A 24 -3.36 21.52 0.72
C ALA A 24 -2.65 21.65 2.07
N ARG A 25 -3.00 22.66 2.89
CA ARG A 25 -2.47 22.80 4.25
C ARG A 25 -2.85 21.61 5.12
N ARG A 26 -4.15 21.27 5.19
CA ARG A 26 -4.65 20.14 6.00
C ARG A 26 -4.02 18.81 5.58
N LEU A 27 -3.82 18.61 4.28
CA LEU A 27 -3.18 17.42 3.74
C LEU A 27 -1.72 17.34 4.19
N ARG A 28 -0.95 18.42 4.04
CA ARG A 28 0.44 18.47 4.51
C ARG A 28 0.54 18.26 6.02
N ASP A 29 -0.39 18.81 6.80
CA ASP A 29 -0.44 18.59 8.25
C ASP A 29 -0.68 17.11 8.59
N LEU A 30 -1.62 16.46 7.88
CA LEU A 30 -1.88 15.03 8.03
C LEU A 30 -0.65 14.19 7.64
N MET A 31 0.00 14.53 6.53
CA MET A 31 1.22 13.86 6.09
C MET A 31 2.31 13.92 7.16
N ARG A 32 2.58 15.10 7.72
CA ARG A 32 3.60 15.24 8.78
C ARG A 32 3.27 14.45 10.05
N ARG A 33 1.98 14.31 10.39
CA ARG A 33 1.56 13.55 11.59
C ARG A 33 1.75 12.04 11.45
N HIS A 34 1.49 11.49 10.27
CA HIS A 34 1.45 10.04 10.06
C HIS A 34 2.67 9.49 9.31
N PHE A 35 3.40 10.35 8.60
CA PHE A 35 4.58 9.99 7.81
C PHE A 35 5.74 10.92 8.21
N PRO A 36 6.46 10.62 9.31
CA PRO A 36 7.67 11.36 9.67
C PRO A 36 8.69 11.30 8.51
N GLU A 37 9.49 12.35 8.34
CA GLU A 37 10.33 12.57 7.14
C GLU A 37 11.27 11.38 6.82
N ASP A 38 11.73 10.65 7.83
CA ASP A 38 12.53 9.43 7.70
C ASP A 38 11.84 8.29 6.90
N GLN A 39 10.50 8.29 6.83
CA GLN A 39 9.73 7.34 6.02
C GLN A 39 9.46 7.85 4.59
N ALA A 40 9.61 9.16 4.33
CA ALA A 40 9.38 9.75 3.02
C ALA A 40 10.51 9.39 2.03
N ASP A 41 11.76 9.33 2.51
CA ASP A 41 12.91 8.91 1.70
C ASP A 41 12.85 7.43 1.31
N ARG A 42 12.26 6.57 2.16
CA ARG A 42 12.02 5.15 1.83
C ARG A 42 10.99 4.97 0.71
N ARG A 43 10.07 5.93 0.51
CA ARG A 43 9.01 5.87 -0.50
C ARG A 43 9.38 6.56 -1.81
N ARG A 44 10.32 7.52 -1.77
CA ARG A 44 10.81 8.22 -2.97
C ARG A 44 11.64 7.32 -3.88
N HIS A 45 12.08 6.15 -3.41
CA HIS A 45 13.00 5.31 -4.17
C HIS A 45 12.41 4.24 -5.06
N ASP A 46 11.23 3.66 -4.81
CA ASP A 46 10.78 2.54 -5.66
C ASP A 46 9.28 2.65 -5.95
N ALA A 47 8.94 3.28 -7.08
CA ALA A 47 7.88 2.67 -7.88
C ALA A 47 8.38 1.23 -8.10
N LEU A 48 7.75 0.23 -7.49
CA LEU A 48 8.14 -1.17 -7.66
C LEU A 48 8.39 -1.38 -9.15
N PRO A 49 9.64 -1.56 -9.60
CA PRO A 49 9.94 -1.57 -11.02
C PRO A 49 9.52 -2.94 -11.55
N LEU A 50 8.20 -3.14 -11.64
CA LEU A 50 7.61 -4.37 -12.09
C LEU A 50 8.07 -4.62 -13.53
N THR A 51 8.60 -5.81 -13.74
CA THR A 51 9.05 -6.31 -15.03
C THR A 51 8.23 -7.55 -15.40
N GLU A 52 8.44 -8.06 -16.61
CA GLU A 52 7.90 -9.35 -17.04
C GLU A 52 8.43 -10.54 -16.22
N ARG A 53 9.47 -10.35 -15.40
CA ARG A 53 10.03 -11.37 -14.51
C ARG A 53 9.30 -11.47 -13.17
N ASP A 54 8.39 -10.54 -12.87
CA ASP A 54 7.68 -10.53 -11.60
C ASP A 54 6.50 -11.49 -11.57
N ALA A 55 6.37 -12.22 -10.47
CA ALA A 55 5.30 -13.18 -10.21
C ALA A 55 4.59 -12.82 -8.90
N MET A 56 3.34 -12.33 -9.03
CA MET A 56 2.54 -11.85 -7.90
C MET A 56 1.57 -12.91 -7.40
N LEU A 57 1.56 -13.14 -6.08
CA LEU A 57 0.53 -13.93 -5.42
C LEU A 57 -0.52 -13.02 -4.80
N ILE A 58 -1.79 -13.25 -5.12
CA ILE A 58 -2.95 -12.62 -4.46
C ILE A 58 -3.61 -13.66 -3.56
N THR A 59 -3.76 -13.36 -2.26
CA THR A 59 -4.30 -14.33 -1.30
C THR A 59 -4.92 -13.66 -0.08
N TYR A 60 -5.81 -14.37 0.62
CA TYR A 60 -6.24 -13.97 1.96
C TYR A 60 -5.12 -14.18 2.99
N ALA A 61 -5.12 -13.35 4.04
CA ALA A 61 -4.15 -13.41 5.13
C ALA A 61 -4.18 -14.74 5.90
N ASP A 62 -5.31 -15.43 5.83
CA ASP A 62 -5.65 -16.64 6.57
C ASP A 62 -5.97 -17.83 5.66
N GLN A 63 -5.50 -17.78 4.42
CA GLN A 63 -5.58 -18.86 3.44
C GLN A 63 -4.96 -20.17 3.96
N VAL A 64 -3.94 -20.05 4.81
CA VAL A 64 -3.35 -21.14 5.59
C VAL A 64 -3.45 -20.78 7.06
N ARG A 65 -3.80 -21.75 7.90
CA ARG A 65 -4.05 -21.53 9.33
C ARG A 65 -3.37 -22.59 10.17
N GLU A 66 -2.90 -22.16 11.32
CA GLU A 66 -2.35 -23.03 12.36
C GLU A 66 -2.99 -22.65 13.70
N PRO A 67 -3.51 -23.63 14.47
CA PRO A 67 -4.15 -23.34 15.75
C PRO A 67 -3.21 -22.58 16.70
N GLY A 68 -3.68 -21.43 17.20
CA GLY A 68 -2.93 -20.60 18.16
C GLY A 68 -1.86 -19.68 17.57
N ILE A 69 -1.66 -19.69 16.24
CA ILE A 69 -0.71 -18.80 15.56
C ILE A 69 -1.47 -17.76 14.73
N ALA A 70 -0.99 -16.52 14.74
CA ALA A 70 -1.57 -15.45 13.95
C ALA A 70 -1.48 -15.79 12.44
N PRO A 71 -2.58 -15.66 11.66
CA PRO A 71 -2.63 -16.16 10.29
C PRO A 71 -1.53 -15.63 9.35
N LEU A 72 -1.17 -14.35 9.46
CA LEU A 72 -0.07 -13.76 8.67
C LEU A 72 1.29 -14.41 8.96
N HIS A 73 1.54 -14.84 10.21
CA HIS A 73 2.77 -15.57 10.55
C HIS A 73 2.76 -16.95 9.92
N THR A 74 1.63 -17.67 9.98
CA THR A 74 1.48 -18.97 9.32
C THR A 74 1.67 -18.86 7.80
N LEU A 75 1.03 -17.87 7.15
CA LEU A 75 1.18 -17.61 5.73
C LEU A 75 2.63 -17.29 5.35
N ALA A 76 3.32 -16.43 6.11
CA ALA A 76 4.71 -16.09 5.85
C ALA A 76 5.63 -17.32 5.95
N SER A 77 5.45 -18.16 6.98
CA SER A 77 6.22 -19.39 7.15
C SER A 77 5.95 -20.38 6.02
N PHE A 78 4.68 -20.57 5.65
CA PHE A 78 4.29 -21.44 4.53
C PHE A 78 4.92 -20.99 3.21
N LEU A 79 4.82 -19.71 2.85
CA LEU A 79 5.36 -19.19 1.59
C LEU A 79 6.89 -19.27 1.54
N ARG A 80 7.57 -19.05 2.66
CA ARG A 80 9.03 -19.24 2.74
C ARG A 80 9.43 -20.70 2.55
N ALA A 81 8.65 -21.64 3.06
CA ALA A 81 8.95 -23.07 2.93
C ALA A 81 8.61 -23.63 1.54
N HIS A 82 7.54 -23.14 0.90
CA HIS A 82 6.94 -23.79 -0.26
C HIS A 82 6.96 -22.97 -1.56
N ALA A 83 7.17 -21.65 -1.48
CA ALA A 83 7.08 -20.75 -2.64
C ALA A 83 8.29 -19.81 -2.75
N ALA A 84 9.38 -20.06 -1.99
CA ALA A 84 10.59 -19.26 -2.06
C ALA A 84 11.18 -19.28 -3.48
N GLY A 85 11.43 -18.09 -4.03
CA GLY A 85 11.96 -17.92 -5.38
C GLY A 85 10.94 -18.10 -6.52
N ALA A 86 9.72 -18.57 -6.23
CA ALA A 86 8.65 -18.72 -7.22
C ALA A 86 7.78 -17.47 -7.33
N ILE A 87 7.68 -16.66 -6.27
CA ILE A 87 6.93 -15.41 -6.23
C ILE A 87 7.86 -14.26 -5.86
N THR A 88 7.65 -13.10 -6.49
CA THR A 88 8.42 -11.86 -6.23
C THR A 88 7.63 -10.84 -5.44
N GLY A 89 6.31 -10.99 -5.36
CA GLY A 89 5.45 -10.14 -4.53
C GLY A 89 4.18 -10.82 -4.03
N LEU A 90 3.65 -10.27 -2.94
CA LEU A 90 2.45 -10.75 -2.25
C LEU A 90 1.46 -9.58 -2.10
N HIS A 91 0.27 -9.76 -2.64
CA HIS A 91 -0.88 -8.90 -2.38
C HIS A 91 -1.83 -9.63 -1.43
N VAL A 92 -1.93 -9.12 -0.21
CA VAL A 92 -2.86 -9.66 0.79
C VAL A 92 -4.20 -8.96 0.62
N LEU A 93 -5.24 -9.76 0.40
CA LEU A 93 -6.64 -9.31 0.36
C LEU A 93 -7.05 -8.66 1.70
N PRO A 94 -8.15 -7.90 1.75
CA PRO A 94 -8.53 -7.11 2.94
C PRO A 94 -8.42 -7.91 4.25
N PHE A 95 -7.74 -7.32 5.24
CA PHE A 95 -7.46 -7.95 6.53
C PHE A 95 -7.73 -7.01 7.73
N PHE A 96 -8.36 -5.86 7.47
CA PHE A 96 -8.95 -5.03 8.52
C PHE A 96 -10.28 -5.65 8.97
N PRO A 97 -10.81 -5.27 10.15
CA PRO A 97 -12.12 -5.75 10.59
C PRO A 97 -13.17 -5.53 9.49
N SER A 98 -13.76 -6.63 9.02
CA SER A 98 -14.64 -6.62 7.86
C SER A 98 -15.98 -5.95 8.17
N SER A 99 -16.54 -5.24 7.20
CA SER A 99 -17.89 -4.70 7.28
C SER A 99 -18.91 -5.44 6.41
N SER A 100 -18.45 -6.16 5.36
CA SER A 100 -19.22 -7.04 4.48
C SER A 100 -18.28 -7.79 3.51
N ASP A 101 -18.78 -8.71 2.67
CA ASP A 101 -18.07 -9.32 1.52
C ASP A 101 -16.61 -9.79 1.76
N ASP A 102 -16.38 -10.50 2.87
CA ASP A 102 -15.06 -11.00 3.27
C ASP A 102 -13.97 -9.90 3.42
N GLY A 103 -14.42 -8.65 3.64
CA GLY A 103 -13.62 -7.43 3.81
C GLY A 103 -14.46 -6.15 3.78
#